data_AF-A0AA41W177-F1
#
_entry.id   AF-A0AA41W177-F1
#
_cell.length_a   1.000
_cell.length_b   1.000
_cell.length_c   1.000
_cell.angle_alpha   90.00
_cell.angle_beta   90.00
_cell.angle_gamma   90.00
#
_symmetry.space_group_name_H-M   'P 1'
#
loop_
_entity.id
_entity.type
_entity.pdbx_description
1 polymer ?
#
loop_
_entity_poly.entity_id
_entity_poly.type
_entity_poly.pdbx_seq_one_letter_code
_entity_poly.pdbx_strand_id
1 'polypeptide(L)' 'KGTKLRVADFVHGTDGLGNQNFPPPLGKAIEQSAANYLVEQANQYPGEITVVALGPLTNIAL' A
#
# COMPACT_ATOMS: atom_id res chain seq x y z
N LYS A 1 -19.84 -5.66 -9.74
CA LYS A 1 -19.27 -4.67 -10.69
C LYS A 1 -17.86 -4.33 -10.20
N GLY A 2 -16.81 -4.85 -10.84
CA GLY A 2 -15.44 -4.51 -10.46
C GLY A 2 -15.14 -3.05 -10.84
N THR A 3 -14.67 -2.26 -9.87
CA THR A 3 -14.23 -0.89 -10.10
C THR A 3 -13.04 -0.89 -11.04
N LYS A 4 -13.10 -0.11 -12.12
CA LYS A 4 -11.97 0.07 -13.05
C LYS A 4 -10.78 0.64 -12.26
N LEU A 5 -9.63 -0.04 -12.33
CA LEU A 5 -8.38 0.47 -11.74
C LEU A 5 -8.07 1.84 -12.36
N ARG A 6 -7.86 2.85 -11.52
CA ARG A 6 -7.44 4.19 -11.95
C ARG A 6 -6.01 4.41 -11.50
N VAL A 7 -5.10 4.40 -12.46
CA VAL A 7 -3.67 4.70 -12.26
C VAL A 7 -3.40 6.08 -12.86
N ALA A 8 -2.59 6.89 -12.18
CA ALA A 8 -2.20 8.23 -12.62
C ALA A 8 -0.77 8.23 -13.20
N ASP A 9 -0.51 7.32 -14.14
CA ASP A 9 0.78 7.14 -14.81
C ASP A 9 1.25 8.39 -15.57
N PHE A 10 0.33 9.19 -16.11
CA PHE A 10 0.64 10.48 -16.76
C PHE A 10 1.27 11.50 -15.80
N VAL A 11 1.10 11.34 -14.48
CA VAL A 11 1.75 12.17 -13.44
C VAL A 11 2.99 11.46 -12.90
N HIS A 12 2.88 10.16 -12.61
CA HIS A 12 3.89 9.44 -11.82
C HIS A 12 4.86 8.60 -12.66
N GLY A 13 4.75 8.61 -13.99
CA GLY A 13 5.51 7.71 -14.88
C GLY A 13 4.84 6.34 -15.03
N THR A 14 5.28 5.58 -16.02
CA THR A 14 4.74 4.24 -16.32
C THR A 14 5.07 3.21 -15.25
N ASP A 15 6.13 3.45 -14.48
CA ASP A 15 6.56 2.66 -13.33
C ASP A 15 6.04 3.19 -11.98
N GLY A 16 5.38 4.35 -11.97
CA GLY A 16 4.94 5.05 -10.77
C GLY A 16 6.04 5.79 -10.00
N LEU A 17 7.28 5.81 -10.51
CA LEU A 17 8.47 6.41 -9.89
C LEU A 17 9.22 7.37 -10.83
N GLY A 18 8.53 7.92 -11.82
CA GLY A 18 9.09 8.90 -12.76
C GLY A 18 10.01 8.31 -13.81
N ASN A 19 9.93 7.00 -14.09
CA ASN A 19 10.74 6.29 -15.08
C ASN A 19 12.26 6.42 -14.86
N GLN A 20 12.71 6.46 -13.60
CA GLN A 20 14.12 6.70 -13.23
C GLN A 20 15.01 5.44 -13.28
N ASN A 21 14.42 4.25 -13.49
CA ASN A 21 15.13 2.97 -13.57
C ASN A 21 15.98 2.65 -12.31
N PHE A 22 15.35 2.71 -11.13
CA PHE A 22 15.99 2.32 -9.87
C PHE A 22 16.37 0.84 -9.83
N PRO A 23 17.43 0.44 -9.08
CA PRO A 23 17.75 -0.96 -8.90
C PRO A 23 16.61 -1.69 -8.14
N PRO A 24 16.40 -2.98 -8.40
CA PRO A 24 15.43 -3.78 -7.65
C PRO A 24 15.74 -3.78 -6.14
N PRO A 25 14.71 -3.82 -5.27
CA PRO A 25 14.93 -3.94 -3.83
C PRO A 25 15.58 -5.28 -3.49
N LEU A 26 16.39 -5.31 -2.43
CA LEU A 26 16.99 -6.57 -1.91
C LEU A 26 15.98 -7.44 -1.16
N GLY A 27 14.92 -6.83 -0.63
CA GLY A 27 13.89 -7.49 0.18
C GLY A 27 12.74 -8.05 -0.64
N LYS A 28 11.84 -8.76 0.04
CA LYS A 28 10.58 -9.28 -0.52
C LYS A 28 9.41 -8.88 0.37
N ALA A 29 8.22 -8.81 -0.21
CA ALA A 29 7.00 -8.70 0.57
C ALA A 29 6.83 -9.93 1.46
N ILE A 30 6.20 -9.75 2.62
CA ILE A 30 5.74 -10.87 3.45
C ILE A 30 4.45 -11.47 2.85
N GLU A 31 4.17 -12.72 3.18
CA GLU A 31 2.98 -13.44 2.68
C GLU A 31 1.66 -12.92 3.27
N GLN A 32 1.70 -12.26 4.43
CA GLN A 32 0.51 -11.73 5.10
C GLN A 32 -0.09 -10.56 4.30
N SER A 33 -1.42 -10.51 4.22
CA SER A 33 -2.11 -9.37 3.61
C SER A 33 -1.93 -8.10 4.44
N ALA A 34 -1.89 -6.94 3.78
CA ALA A 34 -1.76 -5.66 4.46
C ALA A 34 -2.91 -5.39 5.46
N ALA A 35 -4.15 -5.80 5.12
CA ALA A 35 -5.29 -5.67 6.03
C ALA A 35 -5.12 -6.49 7.31
N ASN A 36 -4.70 -7.76 7.19
CA ASN A 36 -4.47 -8.60 8.36
C ASN A 36 -3.31 -8.08 9.21
N TYR A 37 -2.23 -7.60 8.58
CA TYR A 37 -1.12 -6.98 9.28
C TYR A 37 -1.57 -5.74 10.08
N LEU A 38 -2.37 -4.87 9.48
CA LEU A 38 -2.90 -3.68 10.15
C LEU A 38 -3.78 -4.05 11.37
N VAL A 39 -4.64 -5.06 11.24
CA VAL A 39 -5.47 -5.56 12.34
C VAL A 39 -4.60 -6.14 13.46
N GLU A 40 -3.60 -6.93 13.12
CA GLU A 40 -2.66 -7.51 14.09
C GLU A 40 -1.95 -6.42 14.88
N GLN A 41 -1.36 -5.44 14.20
CA GLN A 41 -0.64 -4.34 14.86
C GLN A 41 -1.57 -3.47 15.71
N ALA A 42 -2.79 -3.16 15.23
CA ALA A 42 -3.76 -2.39 15.99
C ALA A 42 -4.21 -3.10 17.28
N ASN A 43 -4.38 -4.43 17.23
CA ASN A 43 -4.71 -5.23 18.41
C ASN A 43 -3.52 -5.36 19.37
N GLN A 44 -2.30 -5.44 18.84
CA GLN A 44 -1.08 -5.55 19.64
C GLN A 44 -0.76 -4.26 20.40
N TYR A 45 -1.10 -3.10 19.82
CA TYR A 45 -0.80 -1.78 20.38
C TYR A 45 -2.05 -0.87 20.45
N PRO A 46 -3.03 -1.18 21.32
CA PRO A 46 -4.30 -0.46 21.36
C PRO A 46 -4.14 1.02 21.71
N GLY A 47 -4.56 1.89 20.79
CA GLY A 47 -4.51 3.35 20.98
C GLY A 47 -3.15 4.00 20.72
N GLU A 48 -2.13 3.23 20.35
CA GLU A 48 -0.77 3.74 20.09
C GLU A 48 -0.50 3.95 18.59
N ILE A 49 -1.18 3.20 17.72
CA ILE A 49 -0.96 3.23 16.28
C ILE A 49 -1.82 4.31 15.61
N THR A 50 -1.18 5.21 14.86
CA THR A 50 -1.85 6.15 13.96
C THR A 50 -1.64 5.70 12.51
N VAL A 51 -2.73 5.47 11.78
CA VAL A 51 -2.68 5.12 10.35
C VAL A 51 -2.59 6.39 9.50
N VAL A 52 -1.59 6.46 8.63
CA VAL A 52 -1.46 7.52 7.60
C VAL A 52 -1.75 6.91 6.23
N ALA A 53 -2.95 7.12 5.71
CA ALA A 53 -3.38 6.57 4.43
C ALA A 53 -3.08 7.53 3.26
N LEU A 54 -2.10 7.20 2.42
CA LEU A 54 -1.60 8.04 1.32
C LEU A 54 -2.13 7.66 -0.07
N GLY A 55 -3.12 6.77 -0.13
CA GLY A 55 -3.70 6.25 -1.36
C GLY A 55 -5.14 5.77 -1.15
N PRO A 56 -5.67 4.92 -2.05
CA PRO A 56 -7.00 4.33 -1.86
C PRO A 56 -7.12 3.61 -0.51
N LEU A 57 -8.23 3.85 0.20
CA LEU A 57 -8.47 3.31 1.54
C LEU A 57 -8.85 1.82 1.57
N THR A 58 -8.62 1.08 0.49
CA THR A 58 -9.08 -0.30 0.31
C THR A 58 -8.65 -1.23 1.45
N ASN A 59 -7.39 -1.14 1.90
CA ASN A 59 -6.88 -2.00 2.97
C ASN A 59 -7.46 -1.68 4.36
N ILE A 60 -7.98 -0.46 4.56
CA ILE A 60 -8.62 -0.04 5.81
C ILE A 60 -10.10 -0.46 5.84
N ALA A 61 -10.70 -0.62 4.67
CA ALA A 61 -12.11 -1.00 4.54
C ALA A 61 -12.37 -2.51 4.55
N LEU A 62 -11.34 -3.33 4.29
CA LEU A 62 -11.39 -4.81 4.30
C LEU A 62 -11.20 -5.34 5.72
#